data_AF-A0AAD6YMS5-F1
#
_entry.id   AF-A0AAD6YMS5-F1
#
_cell.length_a   1.000
_cell.length_b   1.000
_cell.length_c   1.000
_cell.angle_alpha   90.00
_cell.angle_beta   90.00
_cell.angle_gamma   90.00
#
_symmetry.space_group_name_H-M   'P 1'
#
loop_
_entity.id
_entity.type
_entity.pdbx_description
1 polymer ?
#
loop_
_entity_poly.entity_id
_entity_poly.type
_entity_poly.pdbx_seq_one_letter_code
_entity_poly.pdbx_strand_id
1 'polypeptide(L)'
;MILDKSIPNADINGDAPPTYEATVSRLGVASSAPNTKGGAPLPCVASPPIIIAAKPSPPSTSWFALNFPSPTARHVRATILGLIRDLVKLPPADHSLVVPRIFKSCADACAANGLSISTILQERSVEGHTPLYWAIIKRPPDSDDGHSLDLLTALLGLSTPLTPATISDVRLACLLTSDQTLFQRLRNSPEFAPLSATDEMLLDATIPPDEIVVENIASDTGAGAFAVDFAVMCFQKRMNVSNLVVLEFIARGRMWRLSFNVAMQDRMYRPCVRRGTWYVALALLEQSPPTWVDSRLLVPAPPQQEAKVLSEAGGSGLFGGKVRPRPTLSVRIQAKEQLHARRGGHGNEIIVPLDGTEADGGMGGLQYAGCPYIATDETLRGRLEARLVKPEAECVIC
;
A
#
# COMPACT_ATOMS: atom_id res chain seq x y z
N MET A 1 17.44 44.93 34.97
CA MET A 1 16.03 45.25 34.66
C MET A 1 15.48 44.10 33.84
N ILE A 2 14.77 43.20 34.50
CA ILE A 2 14.13 42.03 33.89
C ILE A 2 12.68 42.43 33.68
N LEU A 3 12.22 42.39 32.43
CA LEU A 3 10.84 42.70 32.05
C LEU A 3 10.08 41.38 31.94
N ASP A 4 9.36 41.04 33.00
CA ASP A 4 8.32 40.02 32.99
C ASP A 4 7.14 40.52 32.15
N LYS A 5 6.85 39.81 31.08
CA LYS A 5 5.71 40.08 30.19
C LYS A 5 4.70 38.94 30.36
N SER A 6 3.70 39.20 31.19
CA SER A 6 2.56 38.32 31.44
C SER A 6 1.72 38.12 30.18
N ILE A 7 1.50 36.86 29.79
CA ILE A 7 0.60 36.45 28.71
C ILE A 7 -0.81 36.31 29.31
N PRO A 8 -1.86 36.88 28.70
CA PRO A 8 -3.23 36.71 29.19
C PRO A 8 -3.81 35.36 28.76
N ASN A 9 -4.36 34.64 29.74
CA ASN A 9 -5.18 33.44 29.53
C ASN A 9 -6.46 33.82 28.75
N ALA A 10 -6.63 33.22 27.58
CA ALA A 10 -7.88 33.27 26.84
C ALA A 10 -8.73 32.05 27.23
N ASP A 11 -9.85 32.32 27.88
CA ASP A 11 -10.93 31.36 28.11
C ASP A 11 -11.54 30.93 26.76
N ILE A 12 -11.29 29.68 26.35
CA ILE A 12 -11.98 29.05 25.23
C ILE A 12 -13.09 28.16 25.79
N ASN A 13 -14.24 28.77 26.02
CA ASN A 13 -15.53 28.08 26.07
C ASN A 13 -16.17 28.23 24.68
N GLY A 14 -16.29 27.14 23.93
CA GLY A 14 -16.90 27.15 22.60
C GLY A 14 -17.26 25.76 22.10
N ASP A 15 -18.55 25.44 22.25
CA ASP A 15 -19.38 24.49 21.51
C ASP A 15 -18.76 23.21 20.93
N ALA A 16 -19.20 22.08 21.48
CA ALA A 16 -19.08 20.78 20.84
C ALA A 16 -19.96 20.71 19.57
N PRO A 17 -19.45 20.17 18.44
CA PRO A 17 -20.26 19.96 17.24
C PRO A 17 -21.29 18.83 17.44
N PRO A 18 -22.42 18.86 16.71
CA PRO A 18 -23.49 17.88 16.87
C PRO A 18 -23.05 16.47 16.45
N THR A 19 -23.47 15.50 17.24
CA THR A 19 -23.38 14.06 16.98
C THR A 19 -24.14 13.70 15.69
N TYR A 20 -23.43 13.14 14.71
CA TYR A 20 -24.07 12.50 13.56
C TYR A 20 -24.47 11.07 13.93
N GLU A 21 -25.78 10.81 13.96
CA GLU A 21 -26.32 9.45 13.99
C GLU A 21 -26.07 8.79 12.62
N ALA A 22 -25.25 7.75 12.60
CA ALA A 22 -25.09 6.91 11.42
C ALA A 22 -26.28 5.94 11.31
N THR A 23 -27.25 6.28 10.47
CA THR A 23 -28.32 5.36 10.04
C THR A 23 -27.73 4.14 9.35
N VAL A 24 -27.87 2.98 10.00
CA VAL A 24 -27.57 1.65 9.45
C VAL A 24 -28.68 1.27 8.48
N SER A 25 -28.45 1.50 7.19
CA SER A 25 -29.31 0.96 6.13
C SER A 25 -29.07 -0.55 5.97
N ARG A 26 -30.02 -1.35 6.46
CA ARG A 26 -30.20 -2.76 6.10
C ARG A 26 -30.58 -2.88 4.62
N LEU A 27 -29.75 -3.55 3.83
CA LEU A 27 -30.10 -4.16 2.55
C LEU A 27 -29.79 -5.66 2.73
N GLY A 28 -30.73 -6.60 2.61
CA GLY A 28 -31.70 -6.74 1.53
C GLY A 28 -31.17 -7.84 0.60
N VAL A 29 -31.29 -9.10 1.03
CA VAL A 29 -30.87 -10.28 0.27
C VAL A 29 -31.82 -10.46 -0.91
N ALA A 30 -31.31 -10.30 -2.13
CA ALA A 30 -31.99 -10.75 -3.34
C ALA A 30 -31.09 -11.76 -4.07
N SER A 31 -31.50 -13.02 -4.00
CA SER A 31 -30.94 -14.14 -4.74
C SER A 31 -31.56 -14.16 -6.14
N SER A 32 -30.73 -14.13 -7.18
CA SER A 32 -31.16 -14.38 -8.56
C SER A 32 -30.13 -15.28 -9.24
N ALA A 33 -30.52 -16.53 -9.45
CA ALA A 33 -29.82 -17.51 -10.26
C ALA A 33 -30.04 -17.24 -11.75
N PRO A 34 -29.05 -17.50 -12.64
CA PRO A 34 -29.31 -17.71 -14.05
C PRO A 34 -29.43 -19.21 -14.36
N ASN A 35 -30.51 -19.50 -15.09
CA ASN A 35 -30.90 -20.76 -15.66
C ASN A 35 -30.28 -20.85 -17.07
N THR A 36 -29.46 -21.86 -17.36
CA THR A 36 -28.98 -22.12 -18.73
C THR A 36 -29.18 -23.59 -19.09
N LYS A 37 -30.17 -23.82 -19.95
CA LYS A 37 -30.46 -25.08 -20.64
C LYS A 37 -29.61 -25.19 -21.92
N GLY A 38 -29.23 -26.41 -22.28
CA GLY A 38 -29.13 -26.83 -23.68
C GLY A 38 -27.76 -27.31 -24.16
N GLY A 39 -27.62 -28.64 -24.33
CA GLY A 39 -26.53 -29.27 -25.07
C GLY A 39 -26.75 -30.79 -25.17
N ALA A 40 -27.02 -31.27 -26.38
CA ALA A 40 -27.44 -32.64 -26.72
C ALA A 40 -26.30 -33.69 -26.66
N PRO A 41 -26.62 -35.00 -26.62
CA PRO A 41 -25.61 -36.07 -26.56
C PRO A 41 -25.23 -36.63 -27.95
N LEU A 42 -24.00 -37.14 -28.08
CA LEU A 42 -23.52 -37.96 -29.19
C LEU A 42 -23.05 -39.34 -28.68
N PRO A 43 -23.00 -40.38 -29.55
CA PRO A 43 -23.20 -41.76 -29.13
C PRO A 43 -21.93 -42.61 -28.95
N CYS A 44 -22.15 -43.70 -28.22
CA CYS A 44 -21.42 -44.96 -28.03
C CYS A 44 -20.25 -45.31 -28.97
N VAL A 45 -19.15 -45.76 -28.35
CA VAL A 45 -18.22 -46.77 -28.90
C VAL A 45 -17.82 -47.75 -27.79
N ALA A 46 -17.70 -49.03 -28.18
CA ALA A 46 -17.68 -50.24 -27.36
C ALA A 46 -16.33 -50.59 -26.68
N SER A 47 -16.44 -51.44 -25.64
CA SER A 47 -15.40 -52.07 -24.81
C SER A 47 -14.55 -53.15 -25.53
N PRO A 48 -13.40 -53.59 -24.97
CA PRO A 48 -13.34 -54.86 -24.19
C PRO A 48 -12.22 -54.88 -23.09
N PRO A 49 -11.83 -56.03 -22.49
CA PRO A 49 -12.57 -56.90 -21.59
C PRO A 49 -12.02 -56.87 -20.14
N ILE A 50 -12.76 -57.59 -19.29
CA ILE A 50 -12.71 -57.70 -17.84
C ILE A 50 -11.49 -58.50 -17.32
N ILE A 51 -10.80 -57.96 -16.33
CA ILE A 51 -9.97 -58.72 -15.36
C ILE A 51 -10.62 -58.59 -13.99
N ILE A 52 -11.03 -59.73 -13.43
CA ILE A 52 -11.67 -59.86 -12.12
C ILE A 52 -10.57 -59.74 -11.06
N ALA A 53 -10.58 -58.66 -10.29
CA ALA A 53 -9.76 -58.47 -9.08
C ALA A 53 -10.67 -58.13 -7.88
N ALA A 54 -10.25 -58.62 -6.71
CA ALA A 54 -11.02 -58.75 -5.48
C ALA A 54 -11.74 -57.47 -4.99
N LYS A 55 -12.92 -57.67 -4.38
CA LYS A 55 -13.79 -56.67 -3.74
C LYS A 55 -13.02 -55.71 -2.80
N PRO A 56 -12.92 -54.41 -3.11
CA PRO A 56 -12.72 -53.40 -2.07
C PRO A 56 -14.06 -53.14 -1.38
N SER A 57 -14.04 -53.15 -0.04
CA SER A 57 -15.15 -52.68 0.79
C SER A 57 -15.48 -51.21 0.44
N PRO A 58 -16.77 -50.83 0.34
CA PRO A 58 -17.14 -49.46 0.06
C PRO A 58 -16.66 -48.56 1.21
N PRO A 59 -15.86 -47.51 0.96
CA PRO A 59 -15.56 -46.53 1.99
C PRO A 59 -16.89 -45.89 2.39
N SER A 60 -17.26 -46.01 3.67
CA SER A 60 -18.46 -45.38 4.21
C SER A 60 -18.34 -43.88 3.98
N THR A 61 -19.11 -43.39 3.03
CA THR A 61 -19.23 -41.99 2.67
C THR A 61 -19.93 -41.30 3.85
N SER A 62 -19.14 -40.82 4.81
CA SER A 62 -19.61 -39.92 5.86
C SER A 62 -19.80 -38.53 5.28
N TRP A 63 -20.88 -38.38 4.52
CA TRP A 63 -21.35 -37.16 3.87
C TRP A 63 -21.77 -36.05 4.85
N PHE A 64 -21.70 -36.30 6.16
CA PHE A 64 -21.94 -35.32 7.22
C PHE A 64 -20.81 -35.25 8.26
N ALA A 65 -19.55 -35.46 7.85
CA ALA A 65 -18.42 -34.92 8.60
C ALA A 65 -18.38 -33.39 8.42
N LEU A 66 -19.43 -32.71 8.90
CA LEU A 66 -19.38 -31.28 9.15
C LEU A 66 -18.23 -31.09 10.13
N ASN A 67 -17.16 -30.44 9.69
CA ASN A 67 -15.96 -30.09 10.47
C ASN A 67 -16.33 -29.11 11.59
N PHE A 68 -17.19 -29.52 12.51
CA PHE A 68 -17.46 -28.78 13.71
C PHE A 68 -16.23 -28.94 14.61
N PRO A 69 -15.58 -27.84 14.99
CA PRO A 69 -14.48 -27.92 15.94
C PRO A 69 -14.98 -28.57 17.23
N SER A 70 -14.14 -29.43 17.81
CA SER A 70 -14.44 -30.09 19.08
C SER A 70 -14.80 -29.05 20.15
N PRO A 71 -15.65 -29.38 21.14
CA PRO A 71 -15.96 -28.46 22.24
C PRO A 71 -14.70 -27.89 22.91
N THR A 72 -13.67 -28.73 23.06
CA THR A 72 -12.34 -28.35 23.55
C THR A 72 -11.68 -27.29 22.67
N ALA A 73 -11.66 -27.48 21.34
CA ALA A 73 -11.07 -26.51 20.42
C ALA A 73 -11.77 -25.14 20.46
N ARG A 74 -13.10 -25.12 20.64
CA ARG A 74 -13.86 -23.86 20.82
C ARG A 74 -13.46 -23.14 22.11
N HIS A 75 -13.30 -23.88 23.21
CA HIS A 75 -12.86 -23.30 24.48
C HIS A 75 -11.44 -22.75 24.39
N VAL A 76 -10.51 -23.52 23.82
CA VAL A 76 -9.11 -23.09 23.60
C VAL A 76 -9.06 -21.83 22.74
N ARG A 77 -9.82 -21.78 21.63
CA ARG A 77 -9.92 -20.57 20.80
C ARG A 77 -10.43 -19.36 21.60
N ALA A 78 -11.50 -19.51 22.38
CA ALA A 78 -12.04 -18.43 23.20
C ALA A 78 -11.03 -17.92 24.24
N THR A 79 -10.31 -18.84 24.89
CA THR A 79 -9.25 -18.51 25.85
C THR A 79 -8.10 -17.75 25.19
N ILE A 80 -7.63 -18.21 24.03
CA ILE A 80 -6.56 -17.54 23.29
C ILE A 80 -6.98 -16.13 22.86
N LEU A 81 -8.20 -15.97 22.34
CA LEU A 81 -8.74 -14.65 21.98
C LEU A 81 -8.84 -13.71 23.19
N GLY A 82 -9.22 -14.24 24.37
CA GLY A 82 -9.21 -13.48 25.62
C GLY A 82 -7.80 -12.99 25.99
N LEU A 83 -6.81 -13.89 25.95
CA LEU A 83 -5.41 -13.55 26.24
C LEU A 83 -4.84 -12.52 25.26
N ILE A 84 -5.13 -12.65 23.96
CA ILE A 84 -4.70 -11.67 22.95
C ILE A 84 -5.33 -10.31 23.20
N ARG A 85 -6.63 -10.27 23.55
CA ARG A 85 -7.32 -9.02 23.88
C ARG A 85 -6.68 -8.34 25.09
N ASP A 86 -6.30 -9.12 26.10
CA ASP A 86 -5.65 -8.59 27.30
C ASP A 86 -4.23 -8.09 26.98
N LEU A 87 -3.45 -8.83 26.17
CA LEU A 87 -2.14 -8.39 25.68
C LEU A 87 -2.21 -7.04 24.95
N VAL A 88 -3.21 -6.85 24.08
CA VAL A 88 -3.44 -5.59 23.36
C VAL A 88 -3.82 -4.43 24.31
N LYS A 89 -4.25 -4.71 25.54
CA LYS A 89 -4.53 -3.70 26.56
C LYS A 89 -3.35 -3.42 27.48
N LEU A 90 -2.32 -4.28 27.49
CA LEU A 90 -1.15 -4.08 28.34
C LEU A 90 -0.37 -2.82 27.93
N PRO A 91 0.21 -2.08 28.88
CA PRO A 91 1.13 -1.01 28.58
C PRO A 91 2.35 -1.50 27.77
N PRO A 92 2.88 -0.69 26.83
CA PRO A 92 4.04 -1.07 26.01
C PRO A 92 5.28 -1.51 26.80
N ALA A 93 5.47 -0.98 28.01
CA ALA A 93 6.61 -1.30 28.88
C ALA A 93 6.70 -2.80 29.24
N ASP A 94 5.56 -3.50 29.29
CA ASP A 94 5.51 -4.90 29.70
C ASP A 94 5.59 -5.88 28.52
N HIS A 95 5.54 -5.38 27.28
CA HIS A 95 5.39 -6.22 26.08
C HIS A 95 6.60 -7.14 25.85
N SER A 96 7.82 -6.61 26.02
CA SER A 96 9.06 -7.32 25.67
C SER A 96 9.21 -8.67 26.40
N LEU A 97 8.80 -8.74 27.67
CA LEU A 97 8.97 -9.94 28.50
C LEU A 97 7.79 -10.92 28.39
N VAL A 98 6.57 -10.39 28.22
CA VAL A 98 5.34 -11.17 28.34
C VAL A 98 4.90 -11.72 26.97
N VAL A 99 4.97 -10.90 25.92
CA VAL A 99 4.40 -11.23 24.60
C VAL A 99 4.98 -12.51 24.00
N PRO A 100 6.32 -12.72 23.93
CA PRO A 100 6.88 -13.92 23.32
C PRO A 100 6.47 -15.21 24.04
N ARG A 101 6.36 -15.16 25.38
CA ARG A 101 5.98 -16.32 26.21
C ARG A 101 4.52 -16.69 26.01
N ILE A 102 3.62 -15.71 26.03
CA ILE A 102 2.19 -15.95 25.84
C ILE A 102 1.91 -16.44 24.42
N PHE A 103 2.51 -15.83 23.40
CA PHE A 103 2.30 -16.27 22.02
C PHE A 103 2.86 -17.66 21.74
N LYS A 104 4.03 -18.01 22.30
CA LYS A 104 4.53 -19.39 22.22
C LYS A 104 3.54 -20.38 22.84
N SER A 105 3.04 -20.08 24.04
CA SER A 105 2.05 -20.92 24.71
C SER A 105 0.73 -21.03 23.92
N CYS A 106 0.27 -19.94 23.32
CA CYS A 106 -0.92 -19.95 22.47
C CYS A 106 -0.71 -20.78 21.20
N ALA A 107 0.45 -20.67 20.56
CA ALA A 107 0.80 -21.45 19.38
C ALA A 107 0.85 -22.95 19.69
N ASP A 108 1.49 -23.35 20.79
CA ASP A 108 1.55 -24.74 21.25
C ASP A 108 0.14 -25.29 21.57
N ALA A 109 -0.69 -24.50 22.24
CA ALA A 109 -2.08 -24.87 22.55
C ALA A 109 -2.95 -24.99 21.28
N CYS A 110 -2.76 -24.11 20.30
CA CYS A 110 -3.42 -24.21 18.99
C CYS A 110 -3.02 -25.49 18.28
N ALA A 111 -1.72 -25.78 18.18
CA ALA A 111 -1.21 -26.97 17.51
C ALA A 111 -1.75 -28.26 18.15
N ALA A 112 -1.77 -28.34 19.48
CA ALA A 112 -2.30 -29.48 20.22
C ALA A 112 -3.80 -29.74 20.00
N ASN A 113 -4.55 -28.73 19.54
CA ASN A 113 -6.01 -28.81 19.35
C ASN A 113 -6.43 -28.70 17.87
N GLY A 114 -5.48 -28.81 16.93
CA GLY A 114 -5.77 -28.72 15.50
C GLY A 114 -6.26 -27.34 15.04
N LEU A 115 -5.85 -26.27 15.72
CA LEU A 115 -6.17 -24.89 15.39
C LEU A 115 -4.96 -24.21 14.72
N SER A 116 -5.23 -23.26 13.83
CA SER A 116 -4.21 -22.39 13.26
C SER A 116 -4.16 -21.07 14.04
N ILE A 117 -3.03 -20.78 14.69
CA ILE A 117 -2.83 -19.50 15.40
C ILE A 117 -2.93 -18.31 14.44
N SER A 118 -2.42 -18.46 13.22
CA SER A 118 -2.49 -17.45 12.16
C SER A 118 -3.94 -17.09 11.82
N THR A 119 -4.83 -18.09 11.71
CA THR A 119 -6.25 -17.84 11.47
C THR A 119 -6.89 -17.08 12.64
N ILE A 120 -6.58 -17.46 13.88
CA ILE A 120 -7.15 -16.83 15.09
C ILE A 120 -6.71 -15.37 15.24
N LEU A 121 -5.43 -15.08 14.98
CA LEU A 121 -4.89 -13.71 15.08
C LEU A 121 -5.47 -12.75 14.02
N GLN A 122 -6.02 -13.29 12.93
CA GLN A 122 -6.65 -12.52 11.86
C GLN A 122 -8.16 -12.36 12.03
N GLU A 123 -8.74 -12.91 13.10
CA GLU A 123 -10.15 -12.72 13.42
C GLU A 123 -10.42 -11.33 13.99
N ARG A 124 -11.57 -10.77 13.61
CA ARG A 124 -12.09 -9.48 14.12
C ARG A 124 -12.67 -9.63 15.54
N SER A 125 -11.81 -10.07 16.46
CA SER A 125 -12.17 -10.54 17.80
C SER A 125 -12.16 -9.45 18.88
N VAL A 126 -11.60 -8.28 18.58
CA VAL A 126 -11.51 -7.15 19.52
C VAL A 126 -12.29 -5.99 18.93
N GLU A 127 -13.49 -5.75 19.46
CA GLU A 127 -14.33 -4.60 19.08
C GLU A 127 -14.59 -4.49 17.56
N GLY A 128 -14.70 -5.62 16.86
CA GLY A 128 -14.96 -5.67 15.42
C GLY A 128 -13.71 -5.51 14.53
N HIS A 129 -12.53 -5.40 15.13
CA HIS A 129 -11.24 -5.32 14.43
C HIS A 129 -10.28 -6.43 14.85
N THR A 130 -9.20 -6.58 14.08
CA THR A 130 -8.12 -7.53 14.36
C THR A 130 -7.23 -7.06 15.52
N PRO A 131 -6.57 -7.98 16.23
CA PRO A 131 -5.50 -7.63 17.18
C PRO A 131 -4.40 -6.75 16.57
N LEU A 132 -4.05 -6.98 15.29
CA LEU A 132 -3.07 -6.18 14.54
C LEU A 132 -3.49 -4.70 14.41
N TYR A 133 -4.76 -4.45 14.07
CA TYR A 133 -5.32 -3.10 14.03
C TYR A 133 -5.11 -2.37 15.36
N TRP A 134 -5.49 -3.01 16.47
CA TRP A 134 -5.38 -2.38 17.79
C TRP A 134 -3.95 -2.20 18.27
N ALA A 135 -3.04 -3.11 17.91
CA ALA A 135 -1.62 -2.96 18.19
C ALA A 135 -1.05 -1.68 17.54
N ILE A 136 -1.51 -1.33 16.34
CA ILE A 136 -1.12 -0.09 15.65
C ILE A 136 -1.77 1.14 16.32
N ILE A 137 -3.08 1.12 16.55
CA ILE A 137 -3.80 2.27 17.14
C ILE A 137 -3.26 2.65 18.53
N LYS A 138 -2.86 1.65 19.33
CA LYS A 138 -2.37 1.87 20.70
C LYS A 138 -0.87 2.10 20.78
N ARG A 139 -0.17 2.06 19.64
CA ARG A 139 1.26 2.31 19.61
C ARG A 139 1.53 3.79 19.93
N PRO A 140 2.45 4.10 20.84
CA PRO A 140 2.87 5.48 21.07
C PRO A 140 3.60 6.03 19.82
N PRO A 141 3.38 7.31 19.44
CA PRO A 141 3.92 7.88 18.20
C PRO A 141 5.45 7.98 18.19
N ASP A 142 6.08 8.05 19.37
CA ASP A 142 7.53 8.30 19.51
C ASP A 142 8.37 7.04 19.77
N SER A 143 7.81 5.82 19.70
CA SER A 143 8.58 4.59 19.95
C SER A 143 9.41 4.15 18.74
N ASP A 144 10.07 5.10 18.07
CA ASP A 144 10.94 4.81 16.92
C ASP A 144 12.29 4.20 17.33
N ASP A 145 12.48 3.95 18.63
CA ASP A 145 13.54 3.11 19.17
C ASP A 145 13.39 1.69 18.57
N GLY A 146 14.00 1.45 17.42
CA GLY A 146 13.96 0.23 16.60
C GLY A 146 14.39 -1.08 17.30
N HIS A 147 14.46 -1.09 18.62
CA HIS A 147 14.89 -2.19 19.48
C HIS A 147 13.80 -2.75 20.40
N SER A 148 12.64 -2.10 20.57
CA SER A 148 11.54 -2.74 21.31
C SER A 148 10.86 -3.76 20.39
N LEU A 149 10.91 -5.04 20.77
CA LEU A 149 10.20 -6.13 20.11
C LEU A 149 8.70 -5.86 20.20
N ASP A 150 8.21 -5.10 19.22
CA ASP A 150 6.86 -4.55 19.20
C ASP A 150 5.87 -5.71 19.15
N LEU A 151 4.83 -5.63 19.98
CA LEU A 151 3.66 -6.50 19.92
C LEU A 151 3.19 -6.69 18.47
N LEU A 152 3.24 -5.62 17.67
CA LEU A 152 2.94 -5.65 16.25
C LEU A 152 3.81 -6.62 15.45
N THR A 153 5.14 -6.59 15.63
CA THR A 153 6.07 -7.49 14.93
C THR A 153 5.82 -8.94 15.29
N ALA A 154 5.59 -9.22 16.58
CA ALA A 154 5.28 -10.57 17.04
C ALA A 154 3.94 -11.09 16.49
N LEU A 155 2.91 -10.23 16.46
CA LEU A 155 1.62 -10.54 15.85
C LEU A 155 1.74 -10.79 14.34
N LEU A 156 2.49 -9.96 13.61
CA LEU A 156 2.69 -10.11 12.17
C LEU A 156 3.37 -11.43 11.83
N GLY A 157 4.46 -11.77 12.52
CA GLY A 157 5.19 -13.02 12.28
C GLY A 157 4.30 -14.26 12.43
N LEU A 158 3.41 -14.27 13.43
CA LEU A 158 2.49 -15.38 13.69
C LEU A 158 1.22 -15.37 12.82
N SER A 159 0.90 -14.23 12.21
CA SER A 159 -0.29 -14.06 11.37
C SER A 159 -0.02 -14.34 9.89
N THR A 160 1.21 -14.65 9.49
CA THR A 160 1.50 -14.97 8.09
C THR A 160 0.87 -16.30 7.64
N PRO A 161 0.42 -16.40 6.36
CA PRO A 161 0.20 -15.30 5.42
C PRO A 161 -1.02 -14.44 5.80
N LEU A 162 -0.94 -13.12 5.60
CA LEU A 162 -2.05 -12.21 5.88
C LEU A 162 -3.16 -12.31 4.83
N THR A 163 -4.40 -12.35 5.28
CA THR A 163 -5.57 -12.25 4.39
C THR A 163 -5.75 -10.82 3.89
N PRO A 164 -6.34 -10.61 2.70
CA PRO A 164 -6.65 -9.26 2.20
C PRO A 164 -7.49 -8.43 3.17
N ALA A 165 -8.40 -9.06 3.91
CA ALA A 165 -9.23 -8.38 4.92
C ALA A 165 -8.40 -7.88 6.10
N THR A 166 -7.39 -8.64 6.54
CA THR A 166 -6.45 -8.23 7.58
C THR A 166 -5.55 -7.09 7.10
N ILE A 167 -5.04 -7.17 5.85
CA ILE A 167 -4.24 -6.09 5.25
C ILE A 167 -5.04 -4.78 5.18
N SER A 168 -6.30 -4.86 4.76
CA SER A 168 -7.24 -3.72 4.73
C SER A 168 -7.46 -3.13 6.14
N ASP A 169 -7.53 -3.97 7.17
CA ASP A 169 -7.68 -3.54 8.58
C ASP A 169 -6.40 -2.87 9.10
N VAL A 170 -5.22 -3.42 8.81
CA VAL A 170 -3.93 -2.79 9.15
C VAL A 170 -3.78 -1.44 8.45
N ARG A 171 -4.13 -1.35 7.16
CA ARG A 171 -4.15 -0.09 6.41
C ARG A 171 -5.06 0.95 7.04
N LEU A 172 -6.23 0.53 7.54
CA LEU A 172 -7.14 1.41 8.27
C LEU A 172 -6.48 2.00 9.51
N ALA A 173 -5.80 1.16 10.30
CA ALA A 173 -5.14 1.60 11.52
C ALA A 173 -4.03 2.63 11.24
N CYS A 174 -3.20 2.37 10.22
CA CYS A 174 -2.18 3.32 9.78
C CYS A 174 -2.79 4.63 9.27
N LEU A 175 -3.92 4.55 8.55
CA LEU A 175 -4.63 5.74 8.07
C LEU A 175 -5.17 6.60 9.21
N LEU A 176 -5.75 5.97 10.24
CA LEU A 176 -6.32 6.67 11.40
C LEU A 176 -5.25 7.34 12.27
N THR A 177 -4.09 6.69 12.42
CA THR A 177 -2.94 7.27 13.14
C THR A 177 -2.14 8.26 12.30
N SER A 178 -2.33 8.25 10.97
CA SER A 178 -1.52 9.00 10.01
C SER A 178 -0.01 8.73 10.14
N ASP A 179 0.36 7.53 10.61
CA ASP A 179 1.74 7.12 10.81
C ASP A 179 2.34 6.56 9.51
N GLN A 180 2.96 7.46 8.74
CA GLN A 180 3.60 7.13 7.48
C GLN A 180 4.87 6.28 7.66
N THR A 181 5.65 6.49 8.72
CA THR A 181 6.92 5.76 8.92
C THR A 181 6.64 4.30 9.25
N LEU A 182 5.64 4.05 10.10
CA LEU A 182 5.14 2.71 10.37
C LEU A 182 4.58 2.05 9.11
N PHE A 183 3.76 2.78 8.34
CA PHE A 183 3.20 2.24 7.10
C PHE A 183 4.29 1.81 6.10
N GLN A 184 5.35 2.59 5.93
CA GLN A 184 6.49 2.20 5.09
C GLN A 184 7.25 1.01 5.65
N ARG A 185 7.46 0.95 6.98
CA ARG A 185 8.10 -0.21 7.63
C ARG A 185 7.32 -1.49 7.39
N LEU A 186 5.99 -1.44 7.54
CA LEU A 186 5.11 -2.57 7.26
C LEU A 186 5.18 -2.97 5.79
N ARG A 187 5.12 -2.01 4.87
CA ARG A 187 5.22 -2.26 3.43
C ARG A 187 6.56 -2.89 3.01
N ASN A 188 7.63 -2.59 3.73
CA ASN A 188 8.95 -3.18 3.48
C ASN A 188 9.11 -4.57 4.13
N SER A 189 8.12 -5.01 4.92
CA SER A 189 8.11 -6.33 5.54
C SER A 189 7.54 -7.37 4.55
N PRO A 190 8.24 -8.49 4.31
CA PRO A 190 7.78 -9.52 3.38
C PRO A 190 6.48 -10.21 3.84
N GLU A 191 6.19 -10.16 5.14
CA GLU A 191 4.96 -10.69 5.74
C GLU A 191 3.71 -9.90 5.32
N PHE A 192 3.87 -8.60 5.05
CA PHE A 192 2.77 -7.69 4.78
C PHE A 192 2.59 -7.40 3.29
N ALA A 193 3.67 -7.15 2.57
CA ALA A 193 3.65 -6.89 1.14
C ALA A 193 4.72 -7.75 0.44
N PRO A 194 4.45 -9.05 0.26
CA PRO A 194 5.39 -9.94 -0.42
C PRO A 194 5.67 -9.39 -1.82
N LEU A 195 6.95 -9.36 -2.19
CA LEU A 195 7.37 -8.98 -3.53
C LEU A 195 6.75 -9.93 -4.57
N SER A 196 6.45 -9.39 -5.75
CA SER A 196 6.11 -10.25 -6.89
C SER A 196 7.27 -11.19 -7.16
N ALA A 197 7.03 -12.47 -7.47
CA ALA A 197 8.10 -13.42 -7.81
C ALA A 197 9.03 -12.89 -8.93
N THR A 198 8.48 -12.08 -9.84
CA THR A 198 9.27 -11.39 -10.87
C THR A 198 10.19 -10.32 -10.28
N ASP A 199 9.71 -9.50 -9.36
CA ASP A 199 10.52 -8.48 -8.70
C ASP A 199 11.57 -9.13 -7.79
N GLU A 200 11.23 -10.20 -7.07
CA GLU A 200 12.18 -10.95 -6.26
C GLU A 200 13.32 -11.53 -7.10
N MET A 201 13.02 -12.09 -8.28
CA MET A 201 14.02 -12.61 -9.21
C MET A 201 14.88 -11.50 -9.86
N LEU A 202 14.32 -10.31 -10.06
CA LEU A 202 15.03 -9.20 -10.72
C LEU A 202 15.91 -8.41 -9.76
N LEU A 203 15.42 -8.24 -8.54
CA LEU A 203 16.03 -7.36 -7.58
C LEU A 203 17.13 -8.05 -6.78
N ASP A 204 17.21 -9.38 -6.83
CA ASP A 204 17.99 -10.17 -5.88
C ASP A 204 17.62 -9.84 -4.41
N ALA A 205 17.98 -10.68 -3.45
CA ALA A 205 17.66 -10.41 -2.03
C ALA A 205 18.42 -9.20 -1.43
N THR A 206 19.18 -8.45 -2.24
CA THR A 206 20.15 -7.44 -1.80
C THR A 206 19.72 -6.01 -2.10
N ILE A 207 18.69 -5.77 -2.91
CA ILE A 207 18.29 -4.42 -3.26
C ILE A 207 17.55 -3.73 -2.11
N PRO A 208 17.96 -2.51 -1.73
CA PRO A 208 17.26 -1.72 -0.73
C PRO A 208 15.79 -1.47 -1.14
N PRO A 209 14.87 -1.39 -0.17
CA PRO A 209 13.49 -1.03 -0.45
C PRO A 209 13.38 0.39 -1.03
N ASP A 210 12.28 0.66 -1.74
CA ASP A 210 11.96 2.01 -2.24
C ASP A 210 11.84 2.99 -1.07
N GLU A 211 12.46 4.17 -1.18
CA GLU A 211 12.41 5.21 -0.15
C GLU A 211 11.23 6.15 -0.45
N ILE A 212 10.42 6.47 0.57
CA ILE A 212 9.31 7.41 0.46
C ILE A 212 9.26 8.31 1.70
N VAL A 213 9.42 9.61 1.48
CA VAL A 213 9.34 10.64 2.52
C VAL A 213 8.16 11.56 2.20
N VAL A 214 7.26 11.73 3.17
CA VAL A 214 6.05 12.56 3.01
C VAL A 214 6.17 13.81 3.86
N GLU A 215 5.97 14.96 3.23
CA GLU A 215 5.98 16.29 3.85
C GLU A 215 4.57 16.88 3.78
N ASN A 216 3.93 17.10 4.94
CA ASN A 216 2.63 17.77 5.00
C ASN A 216 2.81 19.30 5.08
N ILE A 217 2.64 20.00 3.95
CA ILE A 217 2.90 21.45 3.81
C ILE A 217 1.72 22.26 4.37
N ALA A 218 1.92 23.00 5.47
CA ALA A 218 0.90 23.90 6.01
C ALA A 218 0.49 24.93 4.94
N SER A 219 -0.82 25.11 4.75
CA SER A 219 -1.38 25.99 3.73
C SER A 219 -2.30 26.98 4.41
N ASP A 220 -2.03 28.26 4.19
CA ASP A 220 -2.82 29.37 4.75
C ASP A 220 -4.27 29.34 4.25
N THR A 221 -4.52 28.74 3.08
CA THR A 221 -5.84 28.66 2.45
C THR A 221 -6.72 27.55 3.04
N GLY A 222 -6.26 26.82 4.06
CA GLY A 222 -6.96 25.69 4.67
C GLY A 222 -7.05 24.44 3.78
N ALA A 223 -6.80 24.58 2.48
CA ALA A 223 -6.66 23.46 1.57
C ALA A 223 -5.37 22.70 1.85
N GLY A 224 -5.49 21.43 2.27
CA GLY A 224 -4.34 20.60 2.57
C GLY A 224 -3.40 20.44 1.37
N ALA A 225 -2.12 20.73 1.56
CA ALA A 225 -1.06 20.45 0.59
C ALA A 225 -0.06 19.45 1.17
N PHE A 226 0.59 18.69 0.30
CA PHE A 226 1.67 17.78 0.68
C PHE A 226 2.67 17.60 -0.46
N ALA A 227 3.88 17.20 -0.12
CA ALA A 227 4.89 16.73 -1.05
C ALA A 227 5.35 15.32 -0.68
N VAL A 228 5.76 14.55 -1.66
CA VAL A 228 6.31 13.20 -1.49
C VAL A 228 7.60 13.10 -2.27
N ASP A 229 8.71 13.00 -1.57
CA ASP A 229 10.00 12.67 -2.18
C ASP A 229 10.14 11.15 -2.18
N PHE A 230 10.54 10.58 -3.31
CA PHE A 230 10.70 9.14 -3.44
C PHE A 230 11.96 8.76 -4.22
N ALA A 231 12.48 7.57 -3.92
CA ALA A 231 13.56 6.93 -4.64
C ALA A 231 13.17 5.49 -5.00
N VAL A 232 13.10 5.20 -6.29
CA VAL A 232 12.77 3.86 -6.79
C VAL A 232 14.02 3.17 -7.30
N MET A 233 14.42 2.09 -6.65
CA MET A 233 15.58 1.29 -7.05
C MET A 233 15.28 0.49 -8.32
N CYS A 234 16.27 0.37 -9.20
CA CYS A 234 16.20 -0.40 -10.44
C CYS A 234 14.95 -0.09 -11.28
N PHE A 235 14.58 1.19 -11.33
CA PHE A 235 13.30 1.64 -11.91
C PHE A 235 13.08 1.14 -13.33
N GLN A 236 14.07 1.29 -14.22
CA GLN A 236 13.97 0.84 -15.60
C GLN A 236 13.82 -0.67 -15.73
N LYS A 237 14.55 -1.45 -14.94
CA LYS A 237 14.44 -2.93 -14.96
C LYS A 237 13.03 -3.37 -14.55
N ARG A 238 12.50 -2.80 -13.47
CA ARG A 238 11.14 -3.09 -12.99
C ARG A 238 10.08 -2.69 -14.01
N MET A 239 10.24 -1.52 -14.63
CA MET A 239 9.34 -1.08 -15.70
C MET A 239 9.41 -1.98 -16.95
N ASN A 240 10.60 -2.48 -17.33
CA ASN A 240 10.75 -3.34 -18.50
C ASN A 240 10.25 -4.78 -18.28
N VAL A 241 10.33 -5.30 -17.06
CA VAL A 241 10.01 -6.71 -16.78
C VAL A 241 8.66 -6.86 -16.10
N SER A 242 8.46 -6.20 -14.95
CA SER A 242 7.21 -6.26 -14.19
C SER A 242 6.14 -5.32 -14.76
N ASN A 243 6.53 -4.34 -15.59
CA ASN A 243 5.63 -3.38 -16.24
C ASN A 243 4.81 -2.52 -15.26
N LEU A 244 5.24 -2.50 -14.00
CA LEU A 244 4.54 -1.90 -12.89
C LEU A 244 5.54 -1.55 -11.79
N VAL A 245 5.52 -0.30 -11.36
CA VAL A 245 6.11 0.16 -10.10
C VAL A 245 5.00 0.84 -9.32
N VAL A 246 4.79 0.45 -8.07
CA VAL A 246 3.75 1.02 -7.20
C VAL A 246 4.40 1.65 -5.99
N LEU A 247 4.03 2.88 -5.67
CA LEU A 247 4.38 3.59 -4.45
C LEU A 247 3.08 3.86 -3.69
N GLU A 248 3.01 3.42 -2.44
CA GLU A 248 1.87 3.67 -1.55
C GLU A 248 2.34 4.52 -0.37
N PHE A 249 1.56 5.53 0.00
CA PHE A 249 1.91 6.43 1.10
C PHE A 249 0.67 7.06 1.73
N ILE A 250 0.81 7.54 2.96
CA ILE A 250 -0.22 8.25 3.71
C ILE A 250 0.15 9.73 3.74
N ALA A 251 -0.75 10.58 3.26
CA ALA A 251 -0.61 12.03 3.28
C ALA A 251 -1.97 12.68 3.52
N ARG A 252 -2.02 13.67 4.43
CA ARG A 252 -3.25 14.41 4.77
C ARG A 252 -4.46 13.51 5.08
N GLY A 253 -4.25 12.49 5.92
CA GLY A 253 -5.31 11.55 6.35
C GLY A 253 -5.91 10.73 5.20
N ARG A 254 -5.14 10.50 4.14
CA ARG A 254 -5.52 9.71 2.96
C ARG A 254 -4.39 8.79 2.57
N MET A 255 -4.75 7.61 2.11
CA MET A 255 -3.81 6.65 1.55
C MET A 255 -3.81 6.77 0.02
N TRP A 256 -2.65 7.04 -0.53
CA TRP A 256 -2.43 7.29 -1.94
C TRP A 256 -1.69 6.12 -2.57
N ARG A 257 -1.94 5.94 -3.86
CA ARG A 257 -1.19 5.06 -4.74
C ARG A 257 -0.71 5.85 -5.95
N LEU A 258 0.60 6.05 -6.04
CA LEU A 258 1.27 6.52 -7.24
C LEU A 258 1.85 5.29 -7.96
N SER A 259 1.58 5.12 -9.25
CA SER A 259 2.12 3.97 -9.98
C SER A 259 2.63 4.34 -11.36
N PHE A 260 3.75 3.76 -11.74
CA PHE A 260 4.28 3.79 -13.09
C PHE A 260 3.93 2.47 -13.76
N ASN A 261 3.40 2.52 -14.97
CA ASN A 261 2.84 1.36 -15.65
C ASN A 261 3.23 1.37 -17.12
N VAL A 262 3.28 0.20 -17.73
CA VAL A 262 3.35 0.03 -19.18
C VAL A 262 1.99 -0.42 -19.70
N ALA A 263 1.43 0.29 -20.68
CA ALA A 263 0.13 -0.07 -21.24
C ALA A 263 0.20 -1.41 -21.99
N MET A 264 -0.43 -2.45 -21.45
CA MET A 264 -0.42 -3.80 -22.04
C MET A 264 -1.48 -4.01 -23.12
N GLN A 265 -2.61 -3.32 -22.99
CA GLN A 265 -3.76 -3.46 -23.87
C GLN A 265 -4.27 -2.07 -24.21
N ASP A 266 -4.78 -1.94 -25.44
CA ASP A 266 -5.45 -0.72 -25.86
C ASP A 266 -6.79 -0.63 -25.12
N ARG A 267 -6.89 0.29 -24.16
CA ARG A 267 -8.11 0.43 -23.35
C ARG A 267 -9.12 1.26 -24.12
N MET A 268 -10.13 0.60 -24.68
CA MET A 268 -11.21 1.26 -25.45
C MET A 268 -11.96 2.39 -24.71
N TYR A 269 -11.93 2.43 -23.37
CA TYR A 269 -12.81 3.30 -22.57
C TYR A 269 -12.09 4.40 -21.78
N ARG A 270 -10.79 4.59 -21.99
CA ARG A 270 -10.01 5.64 -21.32
C ARG A 270 -9.15 6.39 -22.34
N PRO A 271 -8.62 7.60 -22.01
CA PRO A 271 -7.71 8.30 -22.90
C PRO A 271 -6.69 7.31 -23.46
N CYS A 272 -6.63 7.24 -24.79
CA CYS A 272 -6.09 6.11 -25.55
C CYS A 272 -4.57 6.00 -25.34
N VAL A 273 -4.13 5.43 -24.22
CA VAL A 273 -2.72 5.12 -24.00
C VAL A 273 -2.39 3.94 -24.90
N ARG A 274 -1.57 4.19 -25.93
CA ARG A 274 -1.15 3.17 -26.88
C ARG A 274 -0.43 2.04 -26.16
N ARG A 275 -0.59 0.81 -26.66
CA ARG A 275 0.16 -0.33 -26.14
C ARG A 275 1.66 -0.05 -26.17
N GLY A 276 2.34 -0.34 -25.07
CA GLY A 276 3.76 -0.09 -24.85
C GLY A 276 4.08 1.30 -24.29
N THR A 277 3.13 2.25 -24.32
CA THR A 277 3.35 3.58 -23.74
C THR A 277 3.44 3.49 -22.22
N TRP A 278 4.47 4.12 -21.67
CA TRP A 278 4.62 4.29 -20.22
C TRP A 278 3.66 5.37 -19.75
N TYR A 279 3.03 5.16 -18.60
CA TYR A 279 2.15 6.13 -17.99
C TYR A 279 2.29 6.13 -16.47
N VAL A 280 2.00 7.28 -15.87
CA VAL A 280 1.83 7.42 -14.43
C VAL A 280 0.34 7.42 -14.07
N ALA A 281 -0.02 6.79 -12.97
CA ALA A 281 -1.37 6.82 -12.43
C ALA A 281 -1.39 7.20 -10.95
N LEU A 282 -2.30 8.09 -10.56
CA LEU A 282 -2.54 8.50 -9.18
C LEU A 282 -3.97 8.11 -8.76
N ALA A 283 -4.09 7.41 -7.64
CA ALA A 283 -5.36 6.92 -7.11
C ALA A 283 -5.42 7.01 -5.58
N LEU A 284 -6.64 7.02 -5.03
CA LEU A 284 -6.90 6.81 -3.60
C LEU A 284 -7.09 5.32 -3.32
N LEU A 285 -6.46 4.84 -2.24
CA LEU A 285 -6.66 3.50 -1.73
C LEU A 285 -7.90 3.41 -0.84
N GLU A 286 -8.27 2.18 -0.50
CA GLU A 286 -9.45 1.86 0.30
C GLU A 286 -9.53 2.72 1.59
N GLN A 287 -10.76 2.98 2.04
CA GLN A 287 -11.08 3.74 3.26
C GLN A 287 -10.67 5.23 3.26
N SER A 288 -9.95 5.71 2.24
CA SER A 288 -9.65 7.13 2.11
C SER A 288 -10.89 7.95 1.75
N PRO A 289 -11.11 9.12 2.40
CA PRO A 289 -12.22 10.01 2.05
C PRO A 289 -12.02 10.60 0.64
N PRO A 290 -13.10 10.74 -0.17
CA PRO A 290 -13.01 11.32 -1.50
C PRO A 290 -12.38 12.72 -1.49
N THR A 291 -11.56 13.04 -2.49
CA THR A 291 -10.90 14.36 -2.57
C THR A 291 -10.62 14.80 -3.99
N TRP A 292 -10.60 16.11 -4.18
CA TRP A 292 -9.99 16.72 -5.34
C TRP A 292 -8.47 16.74 -5.16
N VAL A 293 -7.76 16.68 -6.28
CA VAL A 293 -6.29 16.82 -6.29
C VAL A 293 -5.84 17.51 -7.56
N ASP A 294 -5.02 18.53 -7.39
CA ASP A 294 -4.15 19.08 -8.43
C ASP A 294 -2.72 18.80 -8.00
N SER A 295 -2.01 18.00 -8.78
CA SER A 295 -0.68 17.55 -8.44
C SER A 295 0.29 17.67 -9.62
N ARG A 296 1.57 17.69 -9.30
CA ARG A 296 2.67 17.78 -10.24
C ARG A 296 3.74 16.78 -9.82
N LEU A 297 4.14 15.94 -10.75
CA LEU A 297 5.26 15.03 -10.58
C LEU A 297 6.51 15.67 -11.20
N LEU A 298 7.55 15.77 -10.40
CA LEU A 298 8.85 16.36 -10.74
C LEU A 298 9.91 15.26 -10.71
N VAL A 299 10.76 15.21 -11.73
CA VAL A 299 11.94 14.33 -11.76
C VAL A 299 13.16 15.23 -12.01
N PRO A 300 13.89 15.62 -10.95
CA PRO A 300 15.09 16.43 -11.11
C PRO A 300 16.19 15.61 -11.78
N ALA A 301 17.06 16.28 -12.53
CA ALA A 301 18.29 15.63 -12.96
C ALA A 301 19.11 15.25 -11.70
N PRO A 302 19.73 14.06 -11.65
CA PRO A 302 20.62 13.70 -10.55
C PRO A 302 21.70 14.77 -10.43
N PRO A 303 22.14 15.10 -9.19
CA PRO A 303 23.24 16.01 -9.00
C PRO A 303 24.39 15.46 -9.84
N GLN A 304 24.91 16.27 -10.77
CA GLN A 304 26.14 15.92 -11.46
C GLN A 304 27.14 15.78 -10.33
N GLN A 305 27.51 14.54 -9.99
CA GLN A 305 28.67 14.30 -9.15
C GLN A 305 29.79 15.01 -9.91
N GLU A 306 30.13 16.21 -9.44
CA GLU A 306 31.22 17.00 -9.97
C GLU A 306 32.35 15.99 -10.08
N ALA A 307 32.78 15.69 -11.31
CA ALA A 307 33.88 14.80 -11.57
C ALA A 307 35.12 15.52 -11.02
N LYS A 308 35.25 15.53 -9.70
CA LYS A 308 36.22 16.29 -8.92
C LYS A 308 37.57 15.59 -8.90
N VAL A 309 37.75 14.63 -9.80
CA VAL A 309 38.84 13.67 -9.78
C VAL A 309 39.52 13.76 -11.14
N LEU A 310 40.71 14.39 -11.12
CA LEU A 310 41.76 14.37 -12.14
C LEU A 310 41.71 15.42 -13.26
N SER A 311 41.51 16.70 -12.93
CA SER A 311 42.02 17.81 -13.77
C SER A 311 43.14 18.60 -13.08
N GLU A 312 43.95 17.91 -12.28
CA GLU A 312 45.27 18.39 -11.84
C GLU A 312 46.36 17.78 -12.73
N ALA A 313 46.43 18.18 -14.00
CA ALA A 313 47.69 18.16 -14.78
C ALA A 313 47.50 18.82 -16.14
N GLY A 314 47.76 20.12 -16.20
CA GLY A 314 48.46 20.74 -17.34
C GLY A 314 47.78 20.69 -18.71
N GLY A 315 46.72 21.46 -18.91
CA GLY A 315 46.20 21.74 -20.25
C GLY A 315 45.49 23.08 -20.30
N SER A 316 46.20 24.13 -20.73
CA SER A 316 45.67 25.48 -20.97
C SER A 316 44.69 25.45 -22.17
N GLY A 317 43.49 24.91 -21.97
CA GLY A 317 42.41 24.90 -22.96
C GLY A 317 41.45 26.07 -22.75
N LEU A 318 41.52 27.06 -23.63
CA LEU A 318 40.79 28.35 -23.57
C LEU A 318 39.26 28.27 -23.82
N PHE A 319 38.61 27.12 -23.67
CA PHE A 319 37.17 26.96 -23.92
C PHE A 319 36.43 26.33 -22.73
N GLY A 320 36.40 27.05 -21.61
CA GLY A 320 35.55 26.74 -20.46
C GLY A 320 34.08 27.03 -20.77
N GLY A 321 33.42 26.14 -21.51
CA GLY A 321 31.96 26.18 -21.67
C GLY A 321 31.27 25.90 -20.34
N LYS A 322 30.58 26.88 -19.76
CA LYS A 322 29.74 26.68 -18.56
C LYS A 322 28.68 25.62 -18.88
N VAL A 323 28.79 24.45 -18.26
CA VAL A 323 27.77 23.39 -18.36
C VAL A 323 26.49 23.93 -17.74
N ARG A 324 25.43 24.09 -18.55
CA ARG A 324 24.12 24.52 -18.04
C ARG A 324 23.47 23.35 -17.28
N PRO A 325 22.87 23.60 -16.10
CA PRO A 325 22.16 22.55 -15.38
C PRO A 325 21.01 22.03 -16.24
N ARG A 326 20.79 20.72 -16.22
CA ARG A 326 19.68 20.09 -16.93
C ARG A 326 18.36 20.53 -16.28
N PRO A 327 17.30 20.81 -17.07
CA PRO A 327 16.00 21.19 -16.52
C PRO A 327 15.38 20.02 -15.73
N THR A 328 14.45 20.31 -14.82
CA THR A 328 13.68 19.28 -14.11
C THR A 328 12.51 18.84 -14.99
N LEU A 329 12.32 17.52 -15.19
CA LEU A 329 11.15 17.02 -15.90
C LEU A 329 9.90 17.20 -15.04
N SER A 330 8.76 17.47 -15.68
CA SER A 330 7.56 17.85 -14.96
C SER A 330 6.29 17.42 -15.70
N VAL A 331 5.45 16.62 -15.06
CA VAL A 331 4.12 16.27 -15.56
C VAL A 331 3.04 16.66 -14.56
N ARG A 332 1.98 17.34 -15.03
CA ARG A 332 0.82 17.69 -14.22
C ARG A 332 -0.15 16.51 -14.18
N ILE A 333 -0.62 16.16 -12.99
CA ILE A 333 -1.56 15.08 -12.71
C ILE A 333 -2.76 15.72 -11.99
N GLN A 334 -3.80 16.03 -12.75
CA GLN A 334 -4.95 16.78 -12.25
C GLN A 334 -6.23 15.96 -12.36
N ALA A 335 -7.02 15.93 -11.28
CA ALA A 335 -8.29 15.23 -11.26
C ALA A 335 -9.39 16.10 -11.90
N LYS A 336 -10.06 15.60 -12.94
CA LYS A 336 -11.24 16.27 -13.52
C LYS A 336 -12.50 16.11 -12.65
N GLU A 337 -12.49 15.08 -11.80
CA GLU A 337 -13.56 14.73 -10.88
C GLU A 337 -12.96 14.41 -9.52
N GLN A 338 -13.80 14.40 -8.48
CA GLN A 338 -13.37 13.97 -7.17
C GLN A 338 -12.87 12.51 -7.23
N LEU A 339 -11.65 12.27 -6.75
CA LEU A 339 -11.11 10.92 -6.64
C LEU A 339 -11.85 10.18 -5.52
N HIS A 340 -12.19 8.93 -5.79
CA HIS A 340 -12.84 8.04 -4.86
C HIS A 340 -11.96 6.81 -4.63
N ALA A 341 -11.89 6.36 -3.38
CA ALA A 341 -11.26 5.10 -3.04
C ALA A 341 -11.90 3.95 -3.83
N ARG A 342 -11.09 3.08 -4.43
CA ARG A 342 -11.56 1.96 -5.26
C ARG A 342 -12.39 0.98 -4.40
N ARG A 343 -13.68 0.84 -4.70
CA ARG A 343 -14.56 -0.19 -4.12
C ARG A 343 -15.01 -1.13 -5.23
N GLY A 344 -14.65 -2.41 -5.17
CA GLY A 344 -15.16 -3.42 -6.11
C GLY A 344 -14.72 -3.23 -7.57
N GLY A 345 -13.46 -2.84 -7.80
CA GLY A 345 -12.87 -2.81 -9.15
C GLY A 345 -13.05 -1.50 -9.91
N HIS A 346 -14.03 -0.67 -9.56
CA HIS A 346 -14.28 0.64 -10.18
C HIS A 346 -13.77 1.77 -9.26
N GLY A 347 -12.57 2.27 -9.56
CA GLY A 347 -12.00 3.43 -8.88
C GLY A 347 -11.58 4.46 -9.92
N ASN A 348 -11.81 5.73 -9.60
CA ASN A 348 -11.30 6.83 -10.41
C ASN A 348 -9.80 6.93 -10.13
N GLU A 349 -8.99 6.76 -11.16
CA GLU A 349 -7.55 7.02 -11.14
C GLU A 349 -7.25 8.01 -12.27
N ILE A 350 -6.31 8.93 -12.01
CA ILE A 350 -5.83 9.88 -13.00
C ILE A 350 -4.75 9.17 -13.80
N ILE A 351 -4.83 9.19 -15.14
CA ILE A 351 -3.83 8.56 -16.02
C ILE A 351 -3.10 9.64 -16.84
N VAL A 352 -1.81 9.70 -16.56
CA VAL A 352 -0.67 10.44 -17.11
C VAL A 352 0.18 9.78 -18.20
N PRO A 353 -0.11 9.76 -19.52
CA PRO A 353 0.86 9.20 -20.46
C PRO A 353 2.19 9.97 -20.41
N LEU A 354 3.31 9.24 -20.48
CA LEU A 354 4.66 9.81 -20.41
C LEU A 354 5.29 10.01 -21.79
N ASP A 355 4.57 9.83 -22.89
CA ASP A 355 5.07 9.84 -24.27
C ASP A 355 5.42 11.24 -24.85
N GLY A 356 5.32 12.30 -24.05
CA GLY A 356 5.69 13.66 -24.45
C GLY A 356 7.21 13.85 -24.63
N THR A 357 7.59 14.78 -25.53
CA THR A 357 9.00 15.13 -25.76
C THR A 357 9.54 15.95 -24.59
N GLU A 358 10.86 15.89 -24.33
CA GLU A 358 11.49 16.71 -23.28
C GLU A 358 11.27 18.22 -23.50
N ALA A 359 11.14 18.65 -24.76
CA ALA A 359 10.86 20.04 -25.10
C ALA A 359 9.50 20.51 -24.58
N ASP A 360 8.54 19.59 -24.45
CA ASP A 360 7.21 19.83 -23.89
C ASP A 360 7.16 19.60 -22.37
N GLY A 361 8.32 19.36 -21.74
CA GLY A 361 8.42 18.92 -20.34
C GLY A 361 8.00 17.47 -20.12
N GLY A 362 7.82 16.70 -21.20
CA GLY A 362 7.43 15.30 -21.15
C GLY A 362 8.50 14.40 -20.53
N MET A 363 8.06 13.26 -19.99
CA MET A 363 8.90 12.27 -19.31
C MET A 363 9.26 11.08 -20.20
N GLY A 364 9.12 11.21 -21.53
CA GLY A 364 9.33 10.11 -22.48
C GLY A 364 10.77 9.60 -22.47
N GLY A 365 11.72 10.44 -22.06
CA GLY A 365 13.12 10.08 -21.87
C GLY A 365 13.34 8.92 -20.88
N LEU A 366 12.44 8.73 -19.91
CA LEU A 366 12.61 7.73 -18.84
C LEU A 366 12.58 6.28 -19.36
N GLN A 367 11.98 6.02 -20.52
CA GLN A 367 11.88 4.68 -21.09
C GLN A 367 13.19 4.21 -21.77
N TYR A 368 14.11 5.13 -22.06
CA TYR A 368 15.32 4.82 -22.81
C TYR A 368 16.51 4.54 -21.88
N ALA A 369 17.26 3.48 -22.17
CA ALA A 369 18.48 3.15 -21.44
C ALA A 369 19.48 4.32 -21.51
N GLY A 370 20.15 4.59 -20.38
CA GLY A 370 21.06 5.73 -20.27
C GLY A 370 20.36 7.08 -20.10
N CYS A 371 19.07 7.08 -19.74
CA CYS A 371 18.34 8.29 -19.41
C CYS A 371 19.10 9.11 -18.36
N PRO A 372 19.43 10.39 -18.63
CA PRO A 372 20.26 11.20 -17.75
C PRO A 372 19.56 11.60 -16.45
N TYR A 373 18.25 11.33 -16.32
CA TYR A 373 17.45 11.57 -15.12
C TYR A 373 17.42 10.38 -14.17
N ILE A 374 17.98 9.24 -14.57
CA ILE A 374 18.15 8.07 -13.73
C ILE A 374 19.60 8.07 -13.27
N ALA A 375 19.79 7.94 -11.96
CA ALA A 375 21.12 7.93 -11.39
C ALA A 375 21.91 6.67 -11.81
N THR A 376 23.23 6.70 -11.66
CA THR A 376 24.12 5.62 -12.10
C THR A 376 23.90 4.30 -11.34
N ASP A 377 23.27 4.36 -10.17
CA ASP A 377 22.79 3.24 -9.36
C ASP A 377 21.41 2.71 -9.82
N GLU A 378 20.92 3.16 -10.98
CA GLU A 378 19.60 2.85 -11.54
C GLU A 378 18.41 3.36 -10.72
N THR A 379 18.64 4.30 -9.81
CA THR A 379 17.62 4.89 -8.96
C THR A 379 16.91 6.04 -9.68
N LEU A 380 15.58 5.97 -9.76
CA LEU A 380 14.74 7.11 -10.13
C LEU A 380 14.39 7.90 -8.88
N ARG A 381 14.81 9.17 -8.82
CA ARG A 381 14.41 10.10 -7.77
C ARG A 381 13.35 11.06 -8.30
N GLY A 382 12.30 11.30 -7.53
CA GLY A 382 11.25 12.22 -7.91
C GLY A 382 10.53 12.83 -6.72
N ARG A 383 9.75 13.87 -7.00
CA ARG A 383 8.92 14.59 -6.04
C ARG A 383 7.50 14.73 -6.59
N LEU A 384 6.50 14.26 -5.85
CA LEU A 384 5.09 14.52 -6.14
C LEU A 384 4.62 15.66 -5.24
N GLU A 385 4.22 16.77 -5.82
CA GLU A 385 3.62 17.90 -5.11
C GLU A 385 2.12 17.92 -5.36
N ALA A 386 1.31 18.00 -4.32
CA ALA A 386 -0.14 17.90 -4.44
C ALA A 386 -0.87 18.91 -3.56
N ARG A 387 -1.95 19.48 -4.11
CA ARG A 387 -2.90 20.36 -3.42
C ARG A 387 -4.29 19.72 -3.46
N LEU A 388 -4.93 19.62 -2.30
CA LEU A 388 -6.28 19.06 -2.16
C LEU A 388 -7.34 20.14 -2.42
N VAL A 389 -7.32 20.70 -3.62
CA VAL A 389 -8.24 21.74 -4.08
C VAL A 389 -9.04 21.26 -5.26
N LYS A 390 -10.29 21.70 -5.35
CA LYS A 390 -11.05 21.58 -6.59
C LYS A 390 -10.29 22.37 -7.66
N PRO A 391 -10.03 21.80 -8.85
CA PRO A 391 -9.54 22.56 -9.98
C PRO A 391 -10.39 23.81 -10.14
N GLU A 392 -9.80 24.98 -10.00
CA GLU A 392 -10.42 26.19 -10.54
C GLU A 392 -10.58 25.92 -12.02
N ALA A 393 -11.78 26.15 -12.57
CA ALA A 393 -11.95 26.13 -14.01
C ALA A 393 -10.87 27.07 -14.53
N GLU A 394 -9.92 26.56 -15.33
CA GLU A 394 -8.94 27.41 -15.98
C GLU A 394 -9.75 28.52 -16.62
N CYS A 395 -9.62 29.73 -16.09
CA CYS A 395 -10.38 30.86 -16.55
C CYS A 395 -9.79 31.17 -17.91
N VAL A 396 -10.32 30.50 -18.95
CA VAL A 396 -9.95 30.76 -20.33
C VAL A 396 -10.51 32.15 -20.60
N ILE A 397 -9.68 33.15 -20.40
CA ILE A 397 -9.95 34.50 -20.89
C ILE A 397 -9.85 34.38 -22.41
N CYS A 398 -11.00 34.12 -23.04
CA CYS A 398 -11.16 34.08 -24.50
C CYS A 398 -11.02 35.47 -25.10
#